data_AF-A0A8R7V4T7-F1
#
_entry.id   AF-A0A8R7V4T7-F1
#
_cell.length_a   1.000
_cell.length_b   1.000
_cell.length_c   1.000
_cell.angle_alpha   90.00
_cell.angle_beta   90.00
_cell.angle_gamma   90.00
#
_symmetry.space_group_name_H-M   'P 1'
#
loop_
_entity.id
_entity.type
_entity.pdbx_description
1 polymer ?
#
loop_
_entity_poly.entity_id
_entity_poly.type
_entity_poly.pdbx_seq_one_letter_code
_entity_poly.pdbx_strand_id
1 'polypeptide(L)'
;MKHSAKNRRIKGSDKRRRRRPDLTAHGRVRRAHPGSSGRSHNKDNVDAIKAKYIIEAANHPTDPKAEEILAKKGVLILPDILANSGGVMVSYFEWVQNLQGFMWDEEKVNRELKTYMTRASNMF
;
A
#
# COMPACT_ATOMS: atom_id res chain seq x y z
N MET A 1 11.79 0.66 14.31
CA MET A 1 10.53 0.24 14.97
C MET A 1 10.44 0.56 16.47
N LYS A 2 11.44 1.16 17.14
CA LYS A 2 11.38 1.43 18.60
C LYS A 2 10.50 2.62 19.04
N HIS A 3 10.12 3.52 18.13
CA HIS A 3 9.40 4.76 18.48
C HIS A 3 7.86 4.61 18.51
N SER A 4 7.30 3.60 17.83
CA SER A 4 5.84 3.41 17.72
C SER A 4 5.22 2.63 18.87
N ALA A 5 6.02 1.85 19.61
CA ALA A 5 5.52 0.99 20.69
C ALA A 5 5.10 1.77 21.94
N LYS A 6 5.68 2.96 22.18
CA LYS A 6 5.41 3.78 23.37
C LYS A 6 4.30 4.81 23.19
N ASN A 7 4.15 5.37 21.99
CA ASN A 7 3.13 6.36 21.69
C ASN A 7 2.21 5.82 20.59
N ARG A 8 0.94 5.55 20.90
CA ARG A 8 -0.14 5.17 19.96
C ARG A 8 -0.39 6.22 18.85
N ARG A 9 0.49 7.21 18.68
CA ARG A 9 0.58 8.17 17.57
C ARG A 9 2.05 8.42 17.25
N ILE A 10 2.37 8.43 15.96
CA ILE A 10 3.63 8.97 15.45
C ILE A 10 3.49 10.50 15.39
N LYS A 11 3.61 11.19 16.53
CA LYS A 11 3.85 12.63 16.56
C LYS A 11 5.36 12.85 16.72
N GLY A 12 5.99 13.46 15.72
CA GLY A 12 7.34 14.02 15.84
C GLY A 12 8.50 13.02 15.90
N SER A 13 8.68 12.18 14.88
CA SER A 13 10.01 11.59 14.63
C SER A 13 10.77 12.48 13.66
N ASP A 14 11.83 13.10 14.16
CA ASP A 14 12.78 14.01 13.51
C ASP A 14 13.65 13.34 12.41
N LYS A 15 13.13 12.28 11.79
CA LYS A 15 13.73 11.60 10.64
C LYS A 15 12.69 11.46 9.54
N ARG A 16 12.04 12.56 9.15
CA ARG A 16 11.41 12.63 7.83
C ARG A 16 12.55 12.58 6.82
N ARG A 17 12.90 11.38 6.35
CA ARG A 17 13.52 11.23 5.02
C ARG A 17 12.73 12.15 4.09
N ARG A 18 13.42 13.10 3.44
CA ARG A 18 12.83 13.97 2.42
C ARG A 18 11.98 13.06 1.52
N ARG A 19 10.65 13.25 1.55
CA ARG A 19 9.77 12.52 0.64
C ARG A 19 10.22 12.93 -0.74
N ARG A 20 10.62 11.95 -1.54
CA ARG A 20 10.84 12.12 -2.97
C ARG A 20 9.56 12.75 -3.54
N PRO A 21 9.59 13.99 -4.07
CA PRO A 21 8.37 14.69 -4.48
C PRO A 21 7.63 13.94 -5.60
N ASP A 22 8.33 13.07 -6.31
CA ASP A 22 7.85 12.16 -7.35
C ASP A 22 7.05 10.96 -6.82
N LEU A 23 7.26 10.53 -5.58
CA LEU A 23 6.70 9.29 -5.01
C LEU A 23 5.92 9.58 -3.72
N THR A 24 4.60 9.37 -3.74
CA THR A 24 3.78 9.50 -2.53
C THR A 24 3.11 8.19 -2.16
N ALA A 25 3.64 7.54 -1.14
CA ALA A 25 2.98 6.41 -0.47
C ALA A 25 1.94 6.92 0.54
N HIS A 26 0.67 6.57 0.33
CA HIS A 26 -0.43 6.94 1.21
C HIS A 26 -0.75 5.77 2.15
N GLY A 27 -0.06 5.74 3.30
CA GLY A 27 -0.16 4.67 4.29
C GLY A 27 -0.82 5.08 5.61
N ARG A 28 -1.79 6.00 5.62
CA ARG A 28 -2.61 6.22 6.83
C ARG A 28 -3.93 5.49 6.70
N VAL A 29 -3.98 4.29 7.28
CA VAL A 29 -5.24 3.68 7.70
C VAL A 29 -5.87 4.61 8.73
N ARG A 30 -6.78 5.48 8.30
CA ARG A 30 -7.84 5.92 9.19
C ARG A 30 -8.75 4.70 9.34
N ARG A 31 -8.94 4.20 10.56
CA ARG A 31 -10.02 3.25 10.84
C ARG A 31 -11.29 3.85 10.26
N ALA A 32 -11.84 3.21 9.23
CA ALA A 32 -13.18 3.53 8.79
C ALA A 32 -14.10 3.27 9.99
N HIS A 33 -14.60 4.34 10.60
CA HIS A 33 -15.78 4.23 11.43
C HIS A 33 -16.92 3.79 10.50
N PRO A 34 -17.73 2.79 10.86
CA PRO A 34 -18.90 2.46 10.06
C PRO A 34 -19.76 3.73 9.97
N GLY A 35 -19.89 4.28 8.75
CA GLY A 35 -20.60 5.54 8.48
C GLY A 35 -19.76 6.74 8.00
N SER A 36 -18.43 6.64 7.86
CA SER A 36 -17.60 7.73 7.29
C SER A 36 -17.09 7.37 5.89
N SER A 37 -17.62 8.03 4.86
CA SER A 37 -17.15 8.05 3.47
C SER A 37 -15.83 8.82 3.29
N GLY A 38 -14.92 8.76 4.26
CA GLY A 38 -13.69 9.54 4.26
C GLY A 38 -12.56 8.86 3.47
N ARG A 39 -12.67 8.80 2.15
CA ARG A 39 -11.53 8.44 1.29
C ARG A 39 -10.42 9.48 1.44
N SER A 40 -9.16 9.05 1.33
CA SER A 40 -8.01 9.94 1.54
C SER A 40 -7.74 10.84 0.34
N HIS A 41 -8.12 10.41 -0.86
CA HIS A 41 -8.05 11.20 -2.09
C HIS A 41 -9.45 11.40 -2.63
N ASN A 42 -9.90 12.65 -2.60
CA ASN A 42 -11.25 13.03 -2.99
C ASN A 42 -11.18 14.26 -3.91
N LYS A 43 -12.33 14.66 -4.45
CA LYS A 43 -12.42 15.82 -5.34
C LYS A 43 -11.83 17.09 -4.75
N ASP A 44 -11.95 17.28 -3.44
CA ASP A 44 -11.56 18.51 -2.77
C ASP A 44 -10.04 18.66 -2.66
N ASN A 45 -9.30 17.55 -2.68
CA ASN A 45 -7.85 17.54 -2.45
C ASN A 45 -7.02 17.01 -3.63
N VAL A 46 -7.65 16.35 -4.61
CA VAL A 46 -6.97 15.73 -5.75
C VAL A 46 -6.17 16.73 -6.59
N ASP A 47 -6.60 17.99 -6.60
CA ASP A 47 -5.91 19.06 -7.33
C ASP A 47 -4.59 19.50 -6.73
N ALA A 48 -4.42 19.31 -5.42
CA ALA A 48 -3.17 19.61 -4.74
C ALA A 48 -2.10 18.51 -4.89
N ILE A 49 -2.45 17.35 -5.46
CA ILE A 49 -1.54 16.22 -5.60
C ILE A 49 -0.56 16.49 -6.75
N LYS A 50 0.74 16.48 -6.41
CA LYS A 50 1.86 16.68 -7.36
C LYS A 50 2.68 15.41 -7.61
N ALA A 51 2.22 14.28 -7.08
CA ALA A 51 2.92 13.00 -7.19
C ALA A 51 2.86 12.48 -8.62
N LYS A 52 3.95 11.88 -9.11
CA LYS A 52 3.96 11.14 -10.38
C LYS A 52 3.45 9.70 -10.20
N TYR A 53 3.64 9.17 -8.99
CA TYR A 53 3.25 7.83 -8.61
C TYR A 53 2.50 7.83 -7.28
N ILE A 54 1.40 7.07 -7.22
CA ILE A 54 0.62 6.79 -6.02
C ILE A 54 0.64 5.28 -5.77
N ILE A 55 0.83 4.88 -4.51
CA ILE A 55 0.74 3.48 -4.07
C ILE A 55 -0.37 3.36 -3.03
N GLU A 56 -1.40 2.58 -3.35
CA GLU A 56 -2.59 2.41 -2.52
C GLU A 56 -2.41 1.35 -1.44
N ALA A 57 -1.56 1.64 -0.45
CA ALA A 57 -1.30 0.72 0.67
C ALA A 57 -2.48 0.53 1.65
N ALA A 58 -3.63 1.15 1.38
CA ALA A 58 -4.87 1.00 2.14
C ALA A 58 -5.98 0.56 1.18
N ASN A 59 -7.03 -0.06 1.70
CA ASN A 59 -8.15 -0.48 0.85
C ASN A 59 -8.98 0.72 0.43
N HIS A 60 -9.18 0.87 -0.87
CA HIS A 60 -10.00 1.88 -1.52
C HIS A 60 -9.73 3.32 -1.04
N PRO A 61 -8.47 3.82 -1.08
CA PRO A 61 -8.13 5.11 -0.51
C PRO A 61 -8.51 6.29 -1.43
N THR A 62 -8.73 6.02 -2.73
CA THR A 62 -9.03 7.01 -3.77
C THR A 62 -10.48 6.93 -4.22
N ASP A 63 -11.15 8.07 -4.35
CA ASP A 63 -12.49 8.16 -4.97
C ASP A 63 -12.39 7.93 -6.49
N PRO A 64 -13.36 7.25 -7.13
CA PRO A 64 -13.36 7.06 -8.59
C PRO A 64 -13.21 8.37 -9.38
N LYS A 65 -13.84 9.44 -8.89
CA LYS A 65 -13.76 10.76 -9.52
C LYS A 65 -12.38 11.43 -9.32
N ALA A 66 -11.67 11.11 -8.24
CA ALA A 66 -10.30 11.57 -8.02
C ALA A 66 -9.32 10.75 -8.89
N GLU A 67 -9.55 9.46 -9.05
CA GLU A 67 -8.78 8.58 -9.93
C GLU A 67 -8.83 9.06 -11.39
N GLU A 68 -10.01 9.43 -11.90
CA GLU A 68 -10.14 10.03 -13.24
C GLU A 68 -9.29 11.30 -13.41
N ILE A 69 -9.25 12.16 -12.40
CA ILE A 69 -8.47 13.41 -12.43
C ILE A 69 -6.96 13.10 -12.39
N LEU A 70 -6.55 12.14 -11.58
CA LEU A 70 -5.16 11.69 -11.48
C LEU A 70 -4.68 11.03 -12.77
N ALA A 71 -5.53 10.20 -13.40
CA ALA A 71 -5.26 9.59 -14.69
C ALA A 71 -5.05 10.65 -15.78
N LYS A 72 -5.92 11.67 -15.83
CA LYS A 72 -5.77 12.81 -16.77
C LYS A 72 -4.50 13.62 -16.54
N LYS A 73 -3.98 13.65 -15.30
CA LYS A 73 -2.70 14.30 -14.96
C LYS A 73 -1.48 13.43 -15.26
N GLY A 74 -1.66 12.22 -15.77
CA GLY A 74 -0.57 11.28 -16.02
C GLY A 74 0.05 10.71 -14.74
N VAL A 75 -0.72 10.67 -13.64
CA VAL A 75 -0.27 10.05 -12.39
C VAL A 75 -0.50 8.54 -12.48
N LEU A 76 0.56 7.75 -12.31
CA LEU A 76 0.46 6.30 -12.27
C LEU A 76 0.06 5.83 -10.87
N ILE A 77 -0.98 5.02 -10.77
CA ILE A 77 -1.51 4.50 -9.50
C ILE A 77 -1.25 2.99 -9.46
N LEU A 78 -0.51 2.53 -8.44
CA LEU A 78 -0.44 1.10 -8.11
C LEU A 78 -1.68 0.76 -7.26
N PRO A 79 -2.60 -0.08 -7.77
CA PRO A 79 -3.89 -0.33 -7.14
C PRO A 79 -3.74 -1.08 -5.82
N ASP A 80 -4.71 -0.89 -4.94
CA ASP A 80 -4.73 -1.47 -3.61
C ASP A 80 -4.64 -3.00 -3.58
N ILE A 81 -5.29 -3.66 -4.55
CA ILE A 81 -5.26 -5.11 -4.70
C ILE A 81 -3.85 -5.65 -4.88
N LEU A 82 -2.97 -4.92 -5.59
CA LEU A 82 -1.57 -5.29 -5.75
C LEU A 82 -0.72 -4.78 -4.60
N ALA A 83 -0.93 -3.53 -4.16
CA ALA A 83 -0.11 -2.93 -3.10
C ALA A 83 -0.24 -3.69 -1.76
N ASN A 84 -1.39 -4.31 -1.51
CA ASN A 84 -1.71 -4.97 -0.24
C ASN A 84 -1.69 -6.51 -0.32
N SER A 85 -1.53 -7.13 -1.50
CA SER A 85 -1.60 -8.59 -1.66
C SER A 85 -0.44 -9.36 -1.05
N GLY A 86 0.65 -8.70 -0.67
CA GLY A 86 1.82 -9.38 -0.09
C GLY A 86 1.49 -10.20 1.16
N GLY A 87 0.64 -9.68 2.05
CA GLY A 87 0.19 -10.42 3.23
C GLY A 87 -0.64 -11.66 2.87
N VAL A 88 -1.56 -11.51 1.91
CA VAL A 88 -2.40 -12.61 1.41
C VAL A 88 -1.55 -13.72 0.79
N MET A 89 -0.53 -13.35 0.01
CA MET A 89 0.39 -14.32 -0.60
C MET A 89 1.21 -15.07 0.43
N VAL A 90 1.69 -14.41 1.48
CA VAL A 90 2.45 -15.08 2.55
C VAL A 90 1.54 -16.01 3.37
N SER A 91 0.28 -15.65 3.62
CA SER A 91 -0.70 -16.55 4.23
C SER A 91 -1.01 -17.76 3.35
N TYR A 92 -1.01 -17.60 2.02
CA TYR A 92 -1.10 -18.72 1.09
C TYR A 92 0.11 -19.65 1.20
N PHE A 93 1.33 -19.10 1.25
CA PHE A 93 2.53 -19.92 1.45
C PHE A 93 2.51 -20.65 2.79
N GLU A 94 2.00 -20.04 3.86
CA GLU A 94 1.81 -20.69 5.15
C GLU A 94 0.88 -21.91 5.01
N TRP A 95 -0.26 -21.77 4.32
CA TRP A 95 -1.16 -22.88 4.06
C TRP A 95 -0.48 -24.02 3.27
N VAL A 96 0.28 -23.70 2.22
CA VAL A 96 1.03 -24.69 1.44
C VAL A 96 2.08 -25.43 2.29
N GLN A 97 2.83 -24.71 3.12
CA GLN A 97 3.83 -25.30 4.01
C GLN A 97 3.18 -26.24 5.04
N ASN A 98 2.03 -25.84 5.59
CA ASN A 98 1.26 -26.66 6.54
C ASN A 98 0.78 -27.97 5.90
N LEU A 99 0.37 -27.95 4.64
CA LEU A 99 -0.02 -29.17 3.90
C LEU A 99 1.17 -30.09 3.62
N GLN A 100 2.35 -29.53 3.38
CA GLN A 100 3.56 -30.29 3.02
C GLN A 100 4.36 -30.76 4.23
N GLY A 101 4.12 -30.20 5.42
CA GLY A 101 4.78 -30.58 6.65
C GLY A 101 6.23 -30.08 6.79
N PHE A 102 6.65 -29.10 5.99
CA PHE A 102 7.97 -28.48 6.14
C PHE A 102 7.91 -26.97 5.89
N MET A 103 8.74 -26.24 6.64
CA MET A 103 8.83 -24.78 6.60
C MET A 103 9.93 -24.34 5.66
N TRP A 104 9.72 -23.21 5.00
CA TRP A 104 10.72 -22.51 4.21
C TRP A 104 11.45 -21.49 5.08
N ASP A 105 12.71 -21.22 4.74
CA ASP A 105 13.41 -20.07 5.29
C ASP A 105 12.86 -18.74 4.74
N GLU A 106 13.19 -17.64 5.41
CA GLU A 106 12.76 -16.29 5.03
C GLU A 106 13.22 -15.92 3.62
N GLU A 107 14.41 -16.35 3.20
CA GLU A 107 14.95 -16.04 1.87
C GLU A 107 14.10 -16.67 0.76
N LYS A 108 13.70 -17.93 0.94
CA LYS A 108 12.82 -18.65 0.04
C LYS A 108 11.43 -18.01 0.01
N VAL A 109 10.82 -17.70 1.16
CA VAL A 109 9.53 -17.00 1.21
C VAL A 109 9.60 -15.67 0.44
N ASN A 110 10.64 -14.87 0.67
CA ASN A 110 10.82 -13.58 0.00
C ASN A 110 11.05 -13.72 -1.51
N ARG A 111 11.80 -14.74 -1.95
CA ARG A 111 12.04 -15.02 -3.37
C ARG A 111 10.77 -15.46 -4.10
N GLU A 112 9.99 -16.35 -3.49
CA GLU A 112 8.70 -16.76 -4.04
C GLU A 112 7.73 -15.56 -4.08
N LEU A 113 7.61 -14.82 -2.98
CA LEU A 113 6.79 -13.61 -2.92
C LEU A 113 7.14 -12.64 -4.05
N LYS A 114 8.43 -12.34 -4.24
CA LYS A 114 8.90 -11.46 -5.32
C LYS A 114 8.48 -12.00 -6.69
N THR A 115 8.60 -13.30 -6.92
CA THR A 115 8.25 -13.94 -8.20
C THR A 115 6.77 -13.77 -8.52
N TYR A 116 5.89 -14.07 -7.57
CA TYR A 116 4.44 -13.91 -7.77
C TYR A 116 4.02 -12.45 -7.89
N MET A 117 4.57 -11.55 -7.06
CA MET A 117 4.27 -10.12 -7.12
C MET A 117 4.72 -9.48 -8.45
N THR A 118 5.89 -9.87 -8.97
CA THR A 118 6.40 -9.38 -10.26
C THR A 118 5.55 -9.89 -11.43
N ARG A 119 5.12 -11.15 -11.37
CA ARG A 119 4.20 -11.71 -12.37
C ARG A 119 2.87 -10.98 -12.36
N ALA A 120 2.30 -10.73 -11.19
CA ALA A 120 1.04 -10.01 -11.03
C ALA A 120 1.15 -8.56 -11.54
N SER A 121 2.25 -7.86 -11.28
CA SER A 121 2.44 -6.49 -11.78
C SER A 121 2.55 -6.39 -13.30
N ASN A 122 3.01 -7.45 -13.98
CA ASN A 122 3.14 -7.47 -15.44
C ASN A 122 1.81 -7.82 -16.16
N MET A 123 0.74 -8.11 -15.42
CA MET A 123 -0.59 -8.37 -15.99
C MET A 123 -1.43 -7.09 -16.19
N PHE A 124 -0.94 -5.95 -15.71
CA PHE A 124 -1.56 -4.62 -15.80
C PHE A 124 -0.67 -3.68 -16.62
#